data_AF-A0A0M1P0V7-F1
#
_entry.id   AF-A0A0M1P0V7-F1
#
_cell.length_a   1.000
_cell.length_b   1.000
_cell.length_c   1.000
_cell.angle_alpha   90.00
_cell.angle_beta   90.00
_cell.angle_gamma   90.00
#
_symmetry.space_group_name_H-M   'P 1'
#
loop_
_entity.id
_entity.type
_entity.pdbx_description
1 polymer ?
#
loop_
_entity_poly.entity_id
_entity_poly.type
_entity_poly.pdbx_seq_one_letter_code
_entity_poly.pdbx_strand_id
1 'polypeptide(L)'
;MESYRCMNHPEKMAVAQCTRCGKPVCDECYNPETGRCRIRCGEMTAPGSAGAPPHKNVVMNVIVSILAILGGLLVLLLAICGTILFSN
;
A
#
# COMPACT_ATOMS: atom_id res chain seq x y z
N MET A 1 17.99 6.89 -13.93
CA MET A 1 17.88 6.97 -12.46
C MET A 1 16.98 8.15 -12.17
N GLU A 2 15.70 7.93 -11.84
CA GLU A 2 14.81 9.03 -11.48
C GLU A 2 15.30 9.62 -10.15
N SER A 3 15.86 10.81 -10.21
CA SER A 3 16.29 11.56 -9.03
C SER A 3 15.06 12.23 -8.41
N TYR A 4 14.43 11.53 -7.46
CA TYR A 4 13.33 12.10 -6.68
C TYR A 4 13.87 13.21 -5.75
N ARG A 5 13.14 14.31 -5.60
CA ARG A 5 13.47 15.37 -4.64
C ARG A 5 12.79 15.10 -3.30
N CYS A 6 13.39 15.60 -2.23
CA CYS A 6 12.75 15.53 -0.93
C CYS A 6 11.47 16.37 -0.92
N MET A 7 10.35 15.78 -0.52
CA MET A 7 9.07 16.51 -0.43
C MET A 7 8.98 17.49 0.76
N ASN A 8 9.98 17.52 1.65
CA ASN A 8 10.09 18.55 2.70
C ASN A 8 11.09 19.64 2.30
N HIS A 9 12.05 19.32 1.45
CA HIS A 9 13.18 20.15 1.04
C HIS A 9 13.34 20.06 -0.49
N PRO A 10 12.62 20.89 -1.27
CA PRO A 10 12.64 20.82 -2.73
C PRO A 10 14.03 21.07 -3.35
N GLU A 11 14.95 21.65 -2.58
CA GLU A 11 16.35 21.87 -2.93
C GLU A 11 17.24 20.63 -2.70
N LYS A 12 16.79 19.64 -1.93
CA LYS A 12 17.56 18.43 -1.60
C LYS A 12 17.09 17.21 -2.39
N MET A 13 18.04 16.36 -2.78
CA MET A 13 17.72 15.05 -3.36
C MET A 13 17.18 14.11 -2.28
N ALA A 14 16.18 13.31 -2.65
CA ALA A 14 15.71 12.23 -1.80
C ALA A 14 16.73 11.08 -1.84
N VAL A 15 17.04 10.55 -0.66
CA VAL A 15 17.97 9.42 -0.48
C VAL A 15 17.24 8.16 -0.02
N ALA A 16 16.03 8.30 0.53
CA ALA A 16 15.22 7.21 1.04
C ALA A 16 13.72 7.50 0.87
N GLN A 17 12.90 6.44 0.99
CA GLN A 17 11.44 6.53 1.02
C GLN A 17 10.93 6.10 2.39
N CYS A 18 10.03 6.89 3.00
CA CYS A 18 9.45 6.56 4.28
C CYS A 18 8.56 5.30 4.18
N THR A 19 8.84 4.28 4.99
CA THR A 19 8.05 3.03 5.03
C THR A 19 6.61 3.22 5.50
N ARG A 20 6.31 4.30 6.24
CA ARG A 20 4.98 4.56 6.78
C ARG A 20 4.08 5.33 5.81
N CYS A 21 4.58 6.41 5.20
CA CYS A 21 3.76 7.28 4.35
C CYS A 21 4.16 7.27 2.86
N GLY A 22 5.21 6.55 2.49
CA GLY A 22 5.68 6.46 1.10
C GLY A 22 6.37 7.73 0.58
N LYS A 23 6.58 8.75 1.42
CA LYS A 23 7.17 10.03 1.01
C LYS A 23 8.67 9.88 0.71
N PRO A 24 9.18 10.33 -0.46
CA PRO A 24 10.62 10.43 -0.70
C PRO A 24 11.21 11.57 0.15
N VAL A 25 12.27 11.27 0.89
CA VAL A 25 12.89 12.16 1.89
C VAL A 25 14.41 12.20 1.77
N CYS A 26 15.00 13.35 2.08
CA CYS A 26 16.45 13.49 2.23
C CYS A 26 16.93 12.86 3.55
N ASP A 27 18.26 12.73 3.69
CA ASP A 27 18.93 12.18 4.87
C ASP A 27 18.43 12.82 6.19
N GLU A 28 18.33 14.15 6.23
CA GLU A 28 17.89 14.88 7.42
C GLU A 28 16.45 14.56 7.83
N CYS A 29 15.59 14.34 6.84
CA CYS A 29 14.19 13.99 7.08
C CYS A 29 14.00 12.50 7.35
N TYR A 30 14.97 11.66 7.00
CA TYR A 30 14.91 10.22 7.19
C TYR A 30 15.44 9.84 8.58
N ASN A 31 14.71 8.96 9.25
CA ASN A 31 15.16 8.28 10.44
C ASN A 31 15.58 6.85 10.05
N PRO A 32 16.89 6.55 9.98
CA PRO A 32 17.38 5.24 9.58
C PRO A 32 17.03 4.14 10.58
N GLU A 33 16.90 4.45 11.87
CA GLU A 33 16.57 3.46 12.91
C GLU A 33 15.15 2.93 12.78
N THR A 34 14.22 3.79 12.36
CA THR A 34 12.80 3.45 12.25
C THR A 34 12.34 3.26 10.80
N GLY A 35 13.18 3.61 9.82
CA GLY A 35 12.84 3.62 8.39
C GLY A 35 11.74 4.61 8.03
N ARG A 36 11.59 5.70 8.78
CA ARG A 36 10.45 6.64 8.70
C ARG A 36 10.89 8.09 8.61
N CYS A 37 9.96 9.00 8.30
CA CYS A 37 10.21 10.44 8.43
C CYS A 37 10.44 10.81 9.90
N ARG A 38 11.45 11.63 10.19
CA ARG A 38 11.65 12.25 11.52
C ARG A 38 10.51 13.22 11.86
N ILE A 39 10.03 13.96 10.87
CA ILE A 39 9.06 15.05 11.06
C ILE A 39 8.00 14.98 9.94
N ARG A 40 6.76 15.40 10.25
CA ARG A 40 5.64 15.55 9.28
C ARG A 40 5.31 14.28 8.49
N CYS A 41 5.22 13.15 9.18
CA CYS A 41 4.83 11.89 8.57
C CYS A 41 3.33 11.88 8.23
N GLY A 42 2.98 11.91 6.94
CA GLY A 42 1.60 11.89 6.47
C GLY A 42 1.03 13.26 6.08
N GLU A 43 1.76 14.35 6.37
CA GLU A 43 1.43 15.67 5.83
C GLU A 43 1.95 15.78 4.40
N MET A 44 1.07 15.41 3.46
CA MET A 44 1.26 15.62 2.03
C MET A 44 0.64 16.97 1.67
N THR A 45 1.45 18.03 1.70
CA THR A 45 1.06 19.33 1.14
C THR A 45 1.04 19.19 -0.40
N ALA A 46 -0.08 18.73 -0.96
CA ALA A 46 -0.27 18.47 -2.39
C ALA A 46 -0.45 19.81 -3.17
N PRO A 47 -0.15 19.92 -4.49
CA PRO A 47 -0.68 19.04 -5.53
C PRO A 47 0.34 18.63 -6.63
N GLY A 48 0.33 17.36 -7.07
CA GLY A 48 0.91 16.99 -8.36
C GLY A 48 2.07 15.99 -8.41
N SER A 49 2.29 15.15 -7.39
CA SER A 49 3.26 14.04 -7.49
C SER A 49 2.54 12.71 -7.55
N ALA A 50 2.61 12.11 -8.74
CA ALA A 50 2.07 10.82 -9.10
C ALA A 50 2.57 9.71 -8.17
N GLY A 51 1.63 8.89 -7.71
CA GLY A 51 1.80 7.45 -7.54
C GLY A 51 3.00 6.98 -6.72
N ALA A 52 3.07 7.31 -5.44
CA ALA A 52 3.63 6.34 -4.50
C ALA A 52 2.49 5.35 -4.20
N PRO A 53 2.55 4.07 -4.65
CA PRO A 53 1.56 3.10 -4.22
C PRO A 53 1.61 3.08 -2.69
N PRO A 54 0.46 3.15 -1.99
CA PRO A 54 0.45 2.92 -0.55
C PRO A 54 1.19 1.60 -0.34
N HIS A 55 2.09 1.55 0.65
CA HIS A 55 2.78 0.33 1.05
C HIS A 55 1.71 -0.69 1.45
N LYS A 56 1.16 -1.37 0.45
CA LYS A 56 0.04 -2.29 0.57
C LYS A 56 0.67 -3.48 1.24
N ASN A 57 0.31 -3.71 2.50
CA ASN A 57 0.78 -4.85 3.26
C ASN A 57 0.54 -6.10 2.42
N VAL A 58 1.62 -6.62 1.80
CA VAL A 58 1.54 -7.72 0.82
C VAL A 58 0.82 -8.91 1.44
N VAL A 59 1.10 -9.16 2.71
CA VAL A 59 0.43 -10.16 3.55
C VAL A 59 -1.09 -9.95 3.59
N MET A 60 -1.56 -8.72 3.81
CA MET A 60 -3.00 -8.45 3.85
C MET A 60 -3.65 -8.61 2.48
N ASN A 61 -2.94 -8.24 1.40
CA ASN A 61 -3.44 -8.46 0.05
C ASN A 61 -3.58 -9.97 -0.26
N VAL A 62 -2.60 -10.78 0.16
CA VAL A 62 -2.64 -12.24 0.02
C VAL A 62 -3.80 -12.83 0.83
N ILE A 63 -3.99 -12.41 2.08
CA ILE A 63 -5.08 -12.88 2.94
C ILE A 63 -6.44 -12.56 2.33
N VAL A 64 -6.65 -11.32 1.86
CA VAL A 64 -7.91 -10.91 1.22
C VAL A 64 -8.18 -11.74 -0.05
N SER A 65 -7.16 -11.98 -0.87
CA SER A 65 -7.31 -12.85 -2.06
C SER A 65 -7.70 -14.28 -1.68
N ILE A 66 -7.07 -14.88 -0.67
CA ILE A 66 -7.39 -16.25 -0.23
C ILE A 66 -8.83 -16.32 0.29
N LEU A 67 -9.24 -15.37 1.14
CA LEU A 67 -10.61 -15.31 1.68
C LEU A 67 -11.66 -15.15 0.58
N ALA A 68 -11.38 -14.32 -0.44
CA ALA A 68 -12.30 -14.12 -1.57
C ALA A 68 -12.47 -15.41 -2.40
N ILE A 69 -11.38 -16.15 -2.65
CA ILE A 69 -11.44 -17.42 -3.39
C ILE A 69 -12.22 -18.48 -2.60
N LEU A 70 -11.94 -18.64 -1.31
CA LEU A 70 -12.64 -19.61 -0.45
C LEU A 70 -14.13 -19.26 -0.31
N GLY A 71 -14.45 -17.99 -0.08
CA GLY A 71 -15.83 -17.52 0.01
C GLY A 71 -16.58 -17.72 -1.31
N GLY A 72 -15.95 -17.38 -2.44
CA GLY A 72 -16.54 -17.58 -3.77
C GLY A 72 -16.81 -19.05 -4.09
N LEU A 73 -15.85 -19.94 -3.79
CA LEU A 73 -16.02 -21.39 -3.96
C LEU A 73 -17.16 -21.94 -3.12
N LEU A 74 -17.27 -21.53 -1.85
CA LEU A 74 -18.33 -21.97 -0.95
C LEU A 74 -19.71 -21.54 -1.47
N VAL A 75 -19.87 -20.27 -1.88
CA VAL A 75 -21.12 -19.75 -2.43
C VAL A 75 -21.49 -20.47 -3.72
N LEU A 76 -20.51 -20.70 -4.60
CA LEU A 76 -20.73 -21.44 -5.85
C LEU A 76 -21.22 -22.87 -5.58
N LEU A 77 -20.60 -23.58 -4.63
CA LEU A 77 -21.02 -24.93 -4.26
C LEU A 77 -22.43 -24.95 -3.67
N LEU A 78 -22.76 -24.00 -2.79
CA LEU A 78 -24.10 -23.89 -2.21
C LEU A 78 -25.16 -23.61 -3.28
N ALA A 79 -24.85 -22.76 -4.27
CA ALA A 79 -25.75 -22.49 -5.38
C ALA A 79 -25.98 -23.76 -6.22
N ILE A 80 -24.91 -24.50 -6.55
CA ILE A 80 -25.02 -25.76 -7.31
C ILE A 80 -25.86 -26.78 -6.52
N CYS A 81 -25.52 -27.03 -5.25
CA CYS A 81 -26.28 -27.93 -4.40
C CYS A 81 -27.75 -27.52 -4.26
N GLY A 82 -28.03 -26.22 -4.12
CA GLY A 82 -29.38 -25.69 -4.08
C GLY A 82 -30.14 -25.97 -5.37
N THR A 83 -29.55 -25.69 -6.53
CA THR A 83 -30.20 -25.96 -7.81
C THR A 83 -30.50 -27.44 -8.02
N ILE A 84 -29.61 -28.34 -7.59
CA ILE A 84 -29.82 -29.79 -7.70
C ILE A 84 -30.93 -30.25 -6.75
N LEU A 85 -30.96 -29.77 -5.50
CA LEU A 85 -31.99 -30.13 -4.52
C LEU A 85 -33.39 -29.64 -4.90
N PHE A 86 -33.50 -28.45 -5.50
CA PHE A 86 -34.80 -27.92 -5.95
C PHE A 86 -35.25 -28.47 -7.31
N SER A 87 -34.35 -29.09 -8.08
CA SER A 87 -34.64 -29.64 -9.40
C SER A 87 -35.02 -31.13 -9.38
N ASN A 88 -35.00 -31.79 -8.22
CA ASN A 88 -35.38 -33.19 -8.01
C ASN A 88 -36.58 -33.30 -7.07
#